data_AF-A0A2C6KEA8-F1
#
_entry.id   AF-A0A2C6KEA8-F1
#
_cell.length_a   1.000
_cell.length_b   1.000
_cell.length_c   1.000
_cell.angle_alpha   90.00
_cell.angle_beta   90.00
_cell.angle_gamma   90.00
#
_symmetry.space_group_name_H-M   'P 1'
#
loop_
_entity.id
_entity.type
_entity.pdbx_description
1 polymer ?
#
loop_
_entity_poly.entity_id
_entity_poly.type
_entity_poly.pdbx_seq_one_letter_code
_entity_poly.pdbx_strand_id
1 'polypeptide(L)'
;MQLTQSIDRKGRTKATFKQLEPFLQIKDCDSGQKASIGNKCADIDEQLPSLLGIHKAVLEHVVFCHQDDSCWPLAEMQILKKKFDQLFGATRYVKALENIRAV
;
A
#
# COMPACT_ATOMS: atom_id res chain seq x y z
N MET A 1 7.90 -9.62 -12.53
CA MET A 1 8.38 -11.02 -12.68
C MET A 1 9.57 -11.03 -13.61
N GLN A 2 10.62 -11.79 -13.31
CA GLN A 2 11.80 -11.91 -14.15
C GLN A 2 12.03 -13.38 -14.53
N LEU A 3 12.29 -13.63 -15.81
CA LEU A 3 12.68 -14.94 -16.31
C LEU A 3 14.14 -15.18 -15.91
N THR A 4 14.38 -16.18 -15.06
CA THR A 4 15.74 -16.58 -14.66
C THR A 4 15.97 -18.02 -15.09
N GLN A 5 17.09 -18.26 -15.77
CA GLN A 5 17.50 -19.60 -16.16
C GLN A 5 18.35 -20.20 -15.03
N SER A 6 17.92 -21.33 -14.46
CA SER A 6 18.74 -22.10 -13.52
C SER A 6 19.19 -23.40 -14.19
N ILE A 7 20.45 -23.78 -13.99
CA ILE A 7 21.02 -25.01 -14.55
C ILE A 7 20.89 -26.13 -13.51
N ASP A 8 20.25 -27.25 -13.87
CA ASP A 8 20.18 -28.46 -13.03
C ASP A 8 21.57 -29.15 -12.97
N ARG A 9 21.80 -30.01 -11.96
CA ARG A 9 23.00 -30.85 -11.79
C ARG A 9 23.33 -31.71 -13.01
N LYS A 10 22.36 -31.94 -13.91
CA LYS A 10 22.52 -32.67 -15.20
C LYS A 10 22.80 -31.75 -16.41
N GLY A 11 23.08 -30.46 -16.20
CA GLY A 11 23.43 -29.52 -17.27
C GLY A 11 22.26 -29.03 -18.12
N ARG A 12 21.00 -29.35 -17.75
CA ARG A 12 19.81 -28.85 -18.45
C ARG A 12 19.41 -27.47 -17.91
N THR A 13 19.22 -26.54 -18.84
CA THR A 13 18.75 -25.18 -18.56
C THR A 13 17.23 -25.22 -18.31
N LYS A 14 16.81 -24.95 -17.07
CA LYS A 14 15.40 -24.82 -16.70
C LYS A 14 15.07 -23.33 -16.58
N ALA A 15 14.14 -22.85 -17.41
CA ALA A 15 13.60 -21.52 -17.28
C ALA A 15 12.60 -21.49 -16.11
N THR A 16 12.84 -20.61 -15.15
CA THR A 16 11.95 -20.39 -13.99
C THR A 16 11.57 -18.93 -13.90
N PHE A 17 10.28 -18.67 -13.69
CA PHE A 17 9.81 -17.32 -13.40
C PHE A 17 9.99 -17.06 -11.90
N LYS A 18 10.76 -16.02 -11.56
CA LYS A 18 10.84 -15.51 -10.20
C LYS A 18 10.06 -14.21 -10.10
N GLN A 19 9.28 -14.08 -9.03
CA GLN A 19 8.67 -12.81 -8.69
C GLN A 19 9.78 -11.85 -8.24
N LEU A 20 9.75 -10.63 -8.76
CA LEU A 20 10.68 -9.58 -8.35
C LEU A 20 10.30 -9.16 -6.93
N GLU A 21 11.29 -9.05 -6.05
CA GLU A 21 11.07 -8.54 -4.71
C GLU A 21 10.80 -7.02 -4.79
N PRO A 22 9.71 -6.53 -4.19
CA PRO A 22 9.46 -5.11 -4.10
C PRO A 22 10.49 -4.49 -3.14
N PHE A 23 11.17 -3.43 -3.58
CA PHE A 23 12.13 -2.68 -2.78
C PHE A 23 11.76 -1.19 -2.82
N LEU A 24 11.88 -0.52 -1.69
CA LEU A 24 11.62 0.92 -1.58
C LEU A 24 12.94 1.63 -1.30
N GLN A 25 13.29 2.61 -2.12
CA GLN A 25 14.45 3.48 -1.88
C GLN A 25 13.98 4.88 -1.51
N ILE A 26 14.35 5.32 -0.32
CA ILE A 26 14.09 6.66 0.18
C ILE A 26 15.39 7.44 0.04
N LYS A 27 15.33 8.55 -0.68
CA LYS A 27 16.44 9.48 -0.76
C LYS A 27 16.16 10.62 0.21
N ASP A 28 17.05 10.80 1.17
CA ASP A 28 17.02 11.95 2.06
C ASP A 28 17.35 13.22 1.25
N CYS A 29 16.51 14.24 1.38
CA CYS A 29 16.63 15.52 0.68
C CYS A 29 17.86 16.31 1.14
N ASP A 30 18.26 16.16 2.42
CA ASP A 30 19.32 16.94 3.03
C ASP A 30 20.69 16.27 2.91
N SER A 31 20.75 14.95 3.14
CA SER A 31 22.02 14.21 3.12
C SER A 31 22.35 13.54 1.78
N GLY A 32 21.37 13.44 0.87
CA GLY A 32 21.50 12.72 -0.39
C GLY A 32 21.69 11.21 -0.24
N GLN A 33 21.69 10.69 1.00
CA GLN A 33 21.86 9.28 1.32
C GLN A 33 20.61 8.50 0.89
N LYS A 34 20.85 7.30 0.34
CA LYS A 34 19.79 6.41 -0.11
C LYS A 34 19.59 5.33 0.96
N ALA A 35 18.49 5.40 1.68
CA ALA A 35 18.04 4.30 2.53
C ALA A 35 17.22 3.33 1.68
N SER A 36 17.57 2.04 1.70
CA SER A 36 16.81 0.99 1.01
C SER A 36 16.05 0.18 2.05
N ILE A 37 14.73 0.17 1.97
CA ILE A 37 13.85 -0.71 2.73
C ILE A 37 13.53 -1.89 1.80
N GLY A 38 14.20 -3.01 2.01
CA GLY A 38 13.88 -4.29 1.40
C GLY A 38 13.59 -5.28 2.51
N ASN A 39 12.47 -6.01 2.39
CA ASN A 39 12.29 -7.42 2.83
C ASN A 39 10.84 -7.78 3.20
N LYS A 40 9.88 -6.82 3.27
CA LYS A 40 8.46 -7.15 3.49
C LYS A 40 7.53 -6.23 2.72
N CYS A 41 6.68 -6.82 1.87
CA CYS A 41 5.65 -6.09 1.14
C CYS A 41 4.64 -5.39 2.08
N ALA A 42 4.36 -6.01 3.23
CA ALA A 42 3.51 -5.44 4.28
C ALA A 42 4.06 -4.12 4.86
N ASP A 43 5.39 -4.01 5.00
CA ASP A 43 6.01 -2.77 5.48
C ASP A 43 5.90 -1.67 4.42
N ILE A 44 5.99 -2.01 3.13
CA ILE A 44 5.87 -1.03 2.04
C ILE A 44 4.47 -0.42 2.01
N ASP A 45 3.42 -1.23 2.14
CA ASP A 45 2.02 -0.74 2.11
C ASP A 45 1.67 0.17 3.30
N GLU A 46 2.39 0.05 4.43
CA GLU A 46 2.22 0.91 5.60
C GLU A 46 3.14 2.15 5.55
N GLN A 47 4.39 1.97 5.11
CA GLN A 47 5.38 3.05 5.01
C GLN A 47 5.06 4.02 3.87
N LEU A 48 4.57 3.53 2.72
CA LEU A 48 4.37 4.35 1.53
C LEU A 48 3.37 5.50 1.77
N PRO A 49 2.17 5.28 2.35
CA PRO A 49 1.27 6.39 2.70
C PRO A 49 1.90 7.37 3.70
N SER A 50 2.67 6.87 4.67
CA SER A 50 3.36 7.70 5.66
C SER A 50 4.44 8.59 5.04
N LEU A 51 5.20 8.07 4.08
CA LEU A 51 6.25 8.81 3.37
C LEU A 51 5.68 9.86 2.41
N LEU A 52 4.52 9.57 1.81
CA LEU A 52 3.80 10.53 0.95
C LEU A 52 3.00 11.56 1.75
N GLY A 53 2.81 11.36 3.06
CA GLY A 53 2.00 12.23 3.92
C GLY A 53 0.50 12.15 3.61
N ILE A 54 0.04 11.04 3.04
CA ILE A 54 -1.34 10.85 2.59
C ILE A 54 -1.97 9.66 3.32
N HIS A 55 -3.25 9.76 3.70
CA HIS A 55 -3.97 8.65 4.32
C HIS A 55 -4.17 7.49 3.33
N LYS A 56 -3.98 6.24 3.78
CA LYS A 56 -4.11 5.03 2.93
C LYS A 56 -5.41 5.01 2.12
N ALA A 57 -6.54 5.37 2.73
CA ALA A 57 -7.84 5.38 2.04
C ALA A 57 -7.91 6.39 0.88
N VAL A 58 -7.17 7.51 0.96
CA VAL A 58 -7.08 8.49 -0.14
C VAL A 58 -6.25 7.90 -1.28
N LEU A 59 -5.14 7.24 -0.95
CA LEU A 59 -4.30 6.60 -1.95
C LEU A 59 -5.09 5.51 -2.73
N GLU A 60 -5.93 4.74 -2.04
CA GLU A 60 -6.68 3.61 -2.61
C GLU A 60 -7.97 4.02 -3.35
N HIS A 61 -8.79 4.91 -2.77
CA HIS A 61 -10.10 5.25 -3.36
C HIS A 61 -10.09 6.52 -4.23
N VAL A 62 -9.01 7.30 -4.23
CA VAL A 62 -8.91 8.57 -4.98
C VAL A 62 -7.74 8.56 -5.96
N VAL A 63 -6.52 8.27 -5.51
CA VAL A 63 -5.32 8.36 -6.36
C VAL A 63 -5.17 7.13 -7.27
N PHE A 64 -5.26 5.93 -6.68
CA PHE A 64 -5.18 4.64 -7.38
C PHE A 64 -6.52 3.92 -7.40
N CYS A 65 -7.61 4.68 -7.58
CA CYS A 65 -8.93 4.10 -7.71
C CYS A 65 -8.98 3.11 -8.87
N HIS A 66 -9.50 1.90 -8.61
CA HIS A 66 -9.69 0.91 -9.67
C HIS A 66 -10.70 1.42 -10.72
N GLN A 67 -10.51 1.06 -11.98
CA GLN A 67 -11.32 1.59 -13.09
C GLN A 67 -12.80 1.24 -12.92
N ASP A 68 -13.09 -0.01 -12.54
CA ASP A 68 -14.45 -0.48 -12.26
C ASP A 68 -15.11 0.25 -11.08
N ASP A 69 -14.29 0.77 -10.16
CA ASP A 69 -14.73 1.48 -8.96
C ASP A 69 -14.74 3.00 -9.13
N SER A 70 -14.33 3.54 -10.28
CA SER A 70 -14.19 5.00 -10.49
C SER A 70 -15.48 5.79 -10.25
N CYS A 71 -16.63 5.16 -10.48
CA CYS A 71 -17.96 5.71 -10.25
C CYS A 71 -18.47 5.48 -8.81
N TRP A 72 -17.63 5.06 -7.86
CA TRP A 72 -18.02 4.88 -6.46
C TRP A 72 -18.71 6.09 -5.80
N PRO A 73 -18.44 7.36 -6.18
CA PRO A 73 -19.18 8.49 -5.61
C PRO A 73 -20.67 8.49 -5.96
N LEU A 74 -21.05 7.77 -7.03
CA LEU A 74 -22.42 7.61 -7.51
C LEU A 74 -23.05 6.27 -7.10
N ALA A 75 -22.30 5.45 -6.35
CA ALA A 75 -22.79 4.15 -5.89
C ALA A 75 -23.88 4.31 -4.81
N GLU A 76 -24.50 3.20 -4.44
CA GLU A 76 -25.50 3.16 -3.38
C GLU A 76 -24.99 3.75 -2.06
N MET A 77 -25.90 4.32 -1.27
CA MET A 77 -25.62 5.02 -0.01
C MET A 77 -24.71 4.22 0.93
N GLN A 78 -24.87 2.89 0.98
CA GLN A 78 -24.06 2.01 1.84
C GLN A 78 -22.58 2.00 1.43
N ILE A 79 -22.30 1.88 0.13
CA ILE A 79 -20.94 1.87 -0.42
C ILE A 79 -20.30 3.25 -0.26
N LEU A 80 -21.06 4.29 -0.60
CA LEU A 80 -20.64 5.68 -0.49
C LEU A 80 -20.26 6.04 0.96
N LYS A 81 -21.14 5.72 1.91
CA LYS A 81 -20.90 5.98 3.34
C LYS A 81 -19.66 5.25 3.85
N LYS A 82 -19.48 3.98 3.46
CA LYS A 82 -18.32 3.18 3.87
C LYS A 82 -17.00 3.80 3.38
N LYS A 83 -16.93 4.25 2.12
CA LYS A 83 -15.73 4.91 1.58
C LYS A 83 -15.49 6.28 2.25
N PHE A 84 -16.54 7.06 2.53
CA PHE A 84 -16.41 8.31 3.28
C PHE A 84 -15.93 8.11 4.72
N ASP A 85 -16.48 7.14 5.44
CA ASP A 85 -16.06 6.82 6.81
C ASP A 85 -14.57 6.43 6.84
N GLN A 86 -14.09 5.70 5.81
CA GLN A 86 -12.68 5.35 5.64
C GLN A 86 -11.80 6.55 5.28
N LEU A 87 -12.26 7.46 4.42
CA LEU A 87 -11.53 8.67 4.03
C LEU A 87 -11.33 9.63 5.20
N PHE A 88 -12.36 9.84 6.01
CA PHE A 88 -12.31 10.74 7.17
C PHE A 88 -11.80 10.07 8.45
N GLY A 89 -11.59 8.76 8.44
CA GLY A 89 -11.13 8.02 9.62
C GLY A 89 -12.10 8.12 10.80
N ALA A 90 -13.40 8.26 10.53
CA ALA A 90 -14.43 8.56 11.55
C ALA A 90 -14.44 7.53 12.68
N THR A 91 -14.19 6.25 12.37
CA THR A 91 -14.14 5.15 13.35
C THR A 91 -13.04 5.35 14.41
N ARG A 92 -11.91 5.95 14.03
CA ARG A 92 -10.80 6.19 14.95
C ARG A 92 -11.11 7.32 15.92
N TYR A 93 -11.80 8.36 15.45
CA TYR A 93 -12.27 9.46 16.29
C TYR A 93 -13.36 9.01 17.27
N VAL A 94 -14.32 8.20 16.83
CA VAL A 94 -15.37 7.67 17.71
C VAL A 94 -14.76 6.82 18.83
N LYS A 95 -13.83 5.91 18.51
CA LYS A 95 -13.12 5.11 19.53
C LYS A 95 -12.31 5.96 20.50
N ALA A 96 -11.65 7.01 20.01
CA ALA A 96 -10.91 7.93 20.88
C ALA A 96 -11.86 8.65 21.86
N LEU A 97 -13.02 9.09 21.38
CA LEU A 97 -14.06 9.71 22.21
C LEU A 97 -14.62 8.76 23.26
N GLU A 98 -14.86 7.49 22.93
CA GLU A 98 -15.29 6.46 23.88
C GLU A 98 -14.26 6.26 24.99
N ASN A 99 -12.97 6.16 24.63
CA ASN A 99 -11.89 6.03 25.61
C ASN A 99 -11.78 7.25 26.54
N ILE A 100 -11.98 8.47 26.01
CA ILE A 100 -11.97 9.70 26.82
C ILE A 100 -13.18 9.74 27.77
N ARG A 101 -14.36 9.27 27.33
CA ARG A 101 -15.58 9.21 28.15
C ARG A 101 -15.58 8.11 29.21
N ALA A 102 -14.75 7.09 29.02
CA ALA A 102 -14.60 5.97 29.96
C ALA A 102 -13.63 6.30 31.12
N VAL A 103 -12.95 7.45 31.06
CA VAL A 103 -12.16 8.06 32.15
C VAL A 103 -13.05 9.03 32.91
#